data_AF-A0A6V7L9J4-F1
#
_entry.id   AF-A0A6V7L9J4-F1
#
_cell.length_a   1.000
_cell.length_b   1.000
_cell.length_c   1.000
_cell.angle_alpha   90.00
_cell.angle_beta   90.00
_cell.angle_gamma   90.00
#
_symmetry.space_group_name_H-M   'P 1'
#
loop_
_entity.id
_entity.type
_entity.pdbx_description
1 polymer ?
#
loop_
_entity_poly.entity_id
_entity_poly.type
_entity_poly.pdbx_seq_one_letter_code
_entity_poly.pdbx_strand_id
1 'polypeptide(L)' 'ELPPFVAINGARVLLNLGDSVTTDHISPAGSIARNSPAARYLASRG' A
#
# COMPACT_ATOMS: atom_id res chain seq x y z
N GLU A 1 4.85 -4.42 -26.86
CA GLU A 1 6.18 -3.85 -26.56
C GLU A 1 6.15 -3.30 -25.14
N LEU A 2 7.24 -3.38 -24.38
CA LEU A 2 7.28 -2.83 -23.03
C LEU A 2 7.45 -1.29 -23.10
N PRO A 3 6.81 -0.53 -22.21
CA PRO A 3 6.97 0.91 -22.18
C PRO A 3 8.43 1.30 -21.87
N PRO A 4 8.90 2.45 -22.38
CA PRO A 4 10.26 2.94 -22.12
C PRO A 4 10.46 3.26 -20.64
N PHE A 5 11.67 2.99 -20.14
CA PHE A 5 12.06 3.31 -18.77
C PHE A 5 12.20 4.82 -18.58
N VAL A 6 11.64 5.35 -17.48
CA VAL A 6 11.72 6.77 -17.10
C VAL A 6 12.38 6.89 -15.73
N ALA A 7 13.35 7.80 -15.61
CA ALA A 7 14.03 8.05 -14.34
C ALA A 7 13.09 8.69 -13.31
N ILE A 8 13.16 8.20 -12.06
CA ILE A 8 12.45 8.78 -10.92
C ILE A 8 13.35 9.84 -10.28
N ASN A 9 12.94 11.11 -10.32
CA ASN A 9 13.69 12.24 -9.74
C ASN A 9 12.91 12.86 -8.59
N GLY A 10 13.59 13.23 -7.50
CA GLY A 10 12.99 13.94 -6.36
C GLY A 10 12.01 13.14 -5.49
N ALA A 11 12.04 11.80 -5.57
CA ALA A 11 11.19 10.94 -4.74
C ALA A 11 11.50 11.09 -3.24
N ARG A 12 10.49 10.83 -2.42
CA ARG A 12 10.58 10.80 -0.95
C ARG A 12 10.27 9.40 -0.46
N VAL A 13 10.96 8.97 0.60
CA VAL A 13 10.69 7.68 1.24
C VAL A 13 9.31 7.71 1.87
N LEU A 14 8.42 6.79 1.46
CA LEU A 14 7.09 6.64 2.06
C LEU A 14 7.15 5.86 3.38
N LEU A 15 7.96 4.80 3.41
CA LEU A 15 8.16 3.92 4.56
C LEU A 15 9.65 3.55 4.67
N ASN A 16 10.20 3.63 5.88
CA ASN A 16 11.52 3.08 6.20
C ASN A 16 11.30 1.87 7.11
N LEU A 17 11.55 0.67 6.59
CA LEU A 17 11.20 -0.59 7.23
C LEU A 17 12.46 -1.31 7.75
N GLY A 18 12.30 -2.12 8.79
CA GLY A 18 13.34 -3.03 9.29
C GLY A 18 13.26 -4.42 8.64
N ASP A 19 13.81 -5.40 9.35
CA ASP A 19 13.83 -6.79 8.88
C ASP A 19 12.49 -7.51 9.11
N SER A 20 12.33 -8.68 8.48
CA SER A 20 11.16 -9.57 8.64
C SER A 20 9.82 -8.97 8.17
N VAL A 21 9.85 -8.10 7.17
CA VAL A 21 8.63 -7.65 6.48
C VAL A 21 8.13 -8.78 5.58
N THR A 22 7.00 -9.40 5.96
CA THR A 22 6.36 -10.45 5.18
C THR A 22 5.41 -9.88 4.14
N THR A 23 4.94 -10.72 3.22
CA THR A 23 3.92 -10.35 2.23
C THR A 23 2.60 -9.96 2.87
N ASP A 24 2.27 -10.51 4.05
CA ASP A 24 1.05 -10.17 4.77
C ASP A 24 1.12 -8.76 5.39
N HIS A 25 2.32 -8.28 5.77
CA HIS A 25 2.48 -6.88 6.16
C HIS A 25 2.28 -5.90 5.00
N ILE A 26 2.64 -6.31 3.77
CA ILE A 26 2.50 -5.49 2.56
C ILE A 26 1.06 -5.53 2.04
N SER A 27 0.43 -6.70 2.09
CA SER A 27 -0.91 -6.97 1.60
C SER A 27 -1.65 -7.86 2.60
N PRO A 28 -2.32 -7.28 3.60
CA PRO A 28 -2.95 -8.04 4.67
C PRO A 28 -4.12 -8.87 4.15
N ALA A 29 -4.21 -10.13 4.58
CA ALA A 29 -5.37 -10.98 4.38
C ALA A 29 -6.30 -10.98 5.61
N GLY A 30 -7.60 -11.17 5.40
CA GLY A 30 -8.59 -11.30 6.48
C GLY A 30 -9.57 -10.12 6.58
N SER A 31 -10.03 -9.82 7.80
CA SER A 31 -11.07 -8.81 8.02
C SER A 31 -10.54 -7.39 7.87
N ILE A 32 -11.32 -6.52 7.22
CA ILE A 32 -11.00 -5.09 7.11
C ILE A 32 -11.21 -4.41 8.46
N ALA A 33 -10.14 -3.85 9.03
CA ALA A 33 -10.21 -3.10 10.28
C ALA A 33 -11.15 -1.89 10.15
N ARG A 34 -12.05 -1.69 11.13
CA ARG A 34 -13.11 -0.66 11.09
C ARG A 34 -12.57 0.78 10.96
N ASN A 35 -11.37 1.04 11.46
CA ASN A 35 -10.69 2.34 11.40
C ASN A 35 -9.76 2.51 10.18
N SER A 36 -9.71 1.53 9.27
CA SER A 36 -8.83 1.57 8.10
C SER A 36 -9.34 2.51 7.01
N PRO A 37 -8.46 2.99 6.11
CA PRO A 37 -8.86 3.69 4.89
C PRO A 37 -9.86 2.89 4.04
N ALA A 38 -9.68 1.57 3.94
CA ALA A 38 -10.58 0.70 3.18
C ALA A 38 -12.00 0.66 3.77
N ALA A 39 -12.12 0.55 5.10
CA ALA A 39 -13.43 0.61 5.76
C ALA A 39 -14.15 1.93 5.50
N ARG A 40 -13.45 3.07 5.58
CA ARG A 40 -14.02 4.39 5.26
C ARG A 40 -14.51 4.48 3.82
N TYR A 41 -13.71 3.97 2.87
CA TYR A 41 -14.09 3.92 1.46
C TYR A 41 -15.34 3.06 1.22
N LEU A 42 -15.41 1.88 1.83
CA LEU A 42 -16.58 1.01 1.68
C LEU A 42 -17.83 1.62 2.34
N ALA A 43 -17.68 2.24 3.51
CA ALA A 43 -18.79 2.92 4.18
C ALA A 43 -19.35 4.09 3.38
N SER A 44 -18.50 4.82 2.64
CA SER A 44 -18.94 5.90 1.75
C SER A 44 -19.59 5.41 0.45
N ARG A 45 -19.61 4.09 0.19
CA ARG A 45 -20.18 3.45 -0.99
C ARG A 45 -21.41 2.59 -0.65
N GLY A 46 -21.83 2.59 0.61
CA GLY A 46 -23.14 2.10 1.07
C GLY A 46 -24.18 3.21 1.06
#